data_AF-A0A1Y6HLE7-F1
#
_entry.id   AF-A0A1Y6HLE7-F1
#
_cell.length_a   1.000
_cell.length_b   1.000
_cell.length_c   1.000
_cell.angle_alpha   90.00
_cell.angle_beta   90.00
_cell.angle_gamma   90.00
#
_symmetry.space_group_name_H-M   'P 1'
#
loop_
_entity.id
_entity.type
_entity.pdbx_description
1 polymer ?
#
loop_
_entity_poly.entity_id
_entity_poly.type
_entity_poly.pdbx_seq_one_letter_code
_entity_poly.pdbx_strand_id
1 'polypeptide(L)'
;MNSNFPEGLKLPNELERRQMFYQLKKESSFTAWNRMLELYQAWAGVTEESVRQADAKGWLDKSGIRESHYVRILKGLAHQEEGVRRLRKGDKRVFKFDANGEFVMAHRQVSHWTEFVWRVEVGEMNINQEMTPLWHEFSECLEKMRHLGNEIWADIIEGRYFEDPAPNIYGKWFQENVAKMHFPPIIPDVPDPVENTLVATGSRIPCSGIWEPVDAPKPKKFSLFSKPDVPSGFLPYIAAMNYLHGQSPAPKARQETQTGSVYPDVVWRLIWRDARYEDGTIPEEEADYVFMESEPPPVQQEAATDAARRQVSAMSGQRASQAGRWLVMDDLNAAAQFNAGDELPLHEGRKVQWVLAEP
;
A
#
# COMPACT_ATOMS: atom_id res chain seq x y z
N MET A 1 -32.53 22.51 0.22
CA MET A 1 -31.57 22.17 1.28
C MET A 1 -30.23 22.70 0.84
N ASN A 2 -29.68 23.72 1.51
CA ASN A 2 -28.30 24.14 1.27
C ASN A 2 -27.42 23.03 1.85
N SER A 3 -26.85 22.18 1.01
CA SER A 3 -25.82 21.27 1.48
C SER A 3 -24.58 22.10 1.82
N ASN A 4 -24.15 22.02 3.09
CA ASN A 4 -22.91 22.64 3.56
C ASN A 4 -21.70 21.81 3.11
N PHE A 5 -21.64 21.41 1.85
CA PHE A 5 -20.48 20.70 1.32
C PHE A 5 -19.34 21.68 1.07
N PRO A 6 -18.08 21.26 1.30
CA PRO A 6 -16.94 22.01 0.83
C PRO A 6 -17.08 22.33 -0.66
N GLU A 7 -16.71 23.55 -1.05
CA GLU A 7 -16.71 23.94 -2.45
C GLU A 7 -15.82 22.98 -3.27
N GLY A 8 -16.35 22.46 -4.38
CA GLY A 8 -15.62 21.54 -5.24
C GLY A 8 -15.36 20.15 -4.64
N LEU A 9 -16.13 19.73 -3.63
CA LEU A 9 -16.11 18.37 -3.10
C LEU A 9 -16.31 17.34 -4.22
N LYS A 10 -15.40 16.36 -4.30
CA LYS A 10 -15.50 15.25 -5.23
C LYS A 10 -16.26 14.11 -4.58
N LEU A 11 -17.31 13.62 -5.25
CA LEU A 11 -18.10 12.47 -4.83
C LEU A 11 -18.24 11.48 -5.99
N PRO A 12 -18.28 10.16 -5.70
CA PRO A 12 -18.51 9.16 -6.72
C PRO A 12 -19.93 9.30 -7.29
N ASN A 13 -20.06 9.08 -8.59
CA ASN A 13 -21.35 8.80 -9.21
C ASN A 13 -21.86 7.39 -8.81
N GLU A 14 -23.06 7.02 -9.24
CA GLU A 14 -23.69 5.74 -8.86
C GLU A 14 -22.85 4.51 -9.27
N LEU A 15 -22.28 4.51 -10.49
CA LEU A 15 -21.44 3.42 -10.97
C LEU A 15 -20.14 3.33 -10.17
N GLU A 16 -19.46 4.45 -9.96
CA GLU A 16 -18.23 4.53 -9.17
C GLU A 16 -18.48 4.09 -7.73
N ARG A 17 -19.62 4.46 -7.15
CA ARG A 17 -20.01 4.05 -5.80
C ARG A 17 -20.19 2.53 -5.71
N ARG A 18 -20.79 1.89 -6.73
CA ARG A 18 -20.89 0.41 -6.83
C ARG A 18 -19.52 -0.25 -6.99
N GLN A 19 -18.64 0.35 -7.78
CA GLN A 19 -17.26 -0.12 -7.97
C GLN A 19 -16.47 -0.08 -6.66
N MET A 20 -16.54 1.03 -5.91
CA MET A 20 -15.89 1.16 -4.60
C MET A 20 -16.45 0.14 -3.59
N PHE A 21 -17.77 -0.06 -3.57
CA PHE A 21 -18.40 -1.06 -2.71
C PHE A 21 -17.91 -2.48 -3.02
N TYR A 22 -17.89 -2.84 -4.31
CA TYR A 22 -17.40 -4.14 -4.76
C TYR A 22 -15.92 -4.34 -4.39
N GLN A 23 -15.09 -3.32 -4.58
CA GLN A 23 -13.67 -3.36 -4.28
C GLN A 23 -13.42 -3.61 -2.78
N LEU A 24 -14.09 -2.89 -1.88
CA LEU A 24 -13.97 -3.12 -0.44
C LEU A 24 -14.40 -4.55 -0.03
N LYS A 25 -15.43 -5.11 -0.67
CA LYS A 25 -15.83 -6.51 -0.44
C LYS A 25 -14.75 -7.49 -0.91
N LYS A 26 -14.16 -7.24 -2.07
CA LYS A 26 -13.06 -8.03 -2.65
C LYS A 26 -11.83 -8.02 -1.77
N GLU A 27 -11.35 -6.84 -1.38
CA GLU A 27 -10.12 -6.68 -0.60
C GLU A 27 -10.23 -7.23 0.83
N SER A 28 -11.42 -7.16 1.43
CA SER A 28 -11.68 -7.73 2.77
C SER A 28 -11.98 -9.24 2.77
N SER A 29 -11.92 -9.89 1.60
CA SER A 29 -12.37 -11.28 1.43
C SER A 29 -11.35 -12.32 1.88
N PHE A 30 -11.83 -13.50 2.27
CA PHE A 30 -10.98 -14.66 2.52
C PHE A 30 -10.14 -14.99 1.29
N THR A 31 -10.72 -14.96 0.09
CA THR A 31 -10.00 -15.24 -1.17
C THR A 31 -8.79 -14.32 -1.36
N ALA A 32 -8.92 -13.02 -1.09
CA ALA A 32 -7.81 -12.07 -1.20
C ALA A 32 -6.64 -12.42 -0.26
N TRP A 33 -6.95 -12.64 1.01
CA TRP A 33 -5.93 -12.89 2.04
C TRP A 33 -5.36 -14.32 1.97
N ASN A 34 -6.13 -15.28 1.45
CA ASN A 34 -5.64 -16.62 1.15
C ASN A 34 -4.67 -16.61 -0.05
N ARG A 35 -4.93 -15.80 -1.08
CA ARG A 35 -3.97 -15.60 -2.17
C ARG A 35 -2.66 -14.98 -1.68
N MET A 36 -2.74 -14.01 -0.76
CA MET A 36 -1.55 -13.47 -0.10
C MET A 36 -0.79 -14.55 0.69
N LEU A 37 -1.49 -15.47 1.36
CA LEU A 37 -0.88 -16.60 2.05
C LEU A 37 -0.14 -17.54 1.09
N GLU A 38 -0.73 -17.88 -0.06
CA GLU A 38 -0.08 -18.73 -1.07
C GLU A 38 1.23 -18.10 -1.59
N LEU A 39 1.21 -16.79 -1.85
CA LEU A 39 2.41 -16.05 -2.26
C LEU A 39 3.46 -16.02 -1.14
N TYR A 40 3.03 -15.84 0.12
CA TYR A 40 3.91 -15.88 1.28
C TYR A 40 4.58 -17.26 1.42
N GLN A 41 3.81 -18.34 1.27
CA GLN A 41 4.33 -19.72 1.32
C GLN A 41 5.36 -19.98 0.22
N ALA A 42 5.10 -19.51 -1.01
CA ALA A 42 6.06 -19.59 -2.11
C ALA A 42 7.36 -18.85 -1.78
N TRP A 43 7.27 -17.62 -1.25
CA TRP A 43 8.43 -16.84 -0.84
C TRP A 43 9.24 -17.51 0.28
N ALA A 44 8.57 -18.07 1.29
CA ALA A 44 9.22 -18.83 2.35
C ALA A 44 9.93 -20.08 1.82
N GLY A 45 9.31 -20.81 0.89
CA GLY A 45 9.91 -21.98 0.24
C GLY A 45 11.16 -21.63 -0.58
N VAL A 46 11.13 -20.55 -1.36
CA VAL A 46 12.32 -20.07 -2.09
C VAL A 46 13.44 -19.65 -1.12
N THR A 47 13.07 -19.01 -0.01
CA THR A 47 14.04 -18.62 1.02
C THR A 47 14.71 -19.83 1.65
N GLU A 48 13.95 -20.87 2.00
CA GLU A 48 14.48 -22.12 2.55
C GLU A 48 15.48 -22.77 1.58
N GLU A 49 15.09 -22.89 0.32
CA GLU A 49 15.93 -23.50 -0.72
C GLU A 49 17.20 -22.67 -0.98
N SER A 50 17.10 -21.34 -0.98
CA SER A 50 18.27 -20.44 -1.08
C SER A 50 19.26 -20.69 0.05
N VAL A 51 18.78 -20.74 1.31
CA VAL A 51 19.62 -21.02 2.49
C VAL A 51 20.25 -22.40 2.39
N ARG A 52 19.49 -23.42 2.00
CA ARG A 52 19.97 -24.80 1.83
C ARG A 52 21.06 -24.90 0.76
N GLN A 53 20.89 -24.23 -0.39
CA GLN A 53 21.91 -24.20 -1.45
C GLN A 53 23.16 -23.44 -1.03
N ALA A 54 23.01 -22.35 -0.28
CA ALA A 54 24.14 -21.60 0.24
C ALA A 54 24.94 -22.45 1.25
N ASP A 55 24.26 -23.16 2.15
CA ASP A 55 24.90 -24.07 3.12
C ASP A 55 25.67 -25.20 2.44
N ALA A 56 25.03 -25.88 1.48
CA ALA A 56 25.67 -26.96 0.71
C ALA A 56 26.97 -26.54 0.00
N LYS A 57 27.12 -25.24 -0.28
CA LYS A 57 28.32 -24.66 -0.92
C LYS A 57 29.26 -23.96 0.06
N GLY A 58 28.95 -23.92 1.36
CA GLY A 58 29.72 -23.20 2.37
C GLY A 58 29.64 -21.68 2.23
N TRP A 59 28.52 -21.15 1.72
CA TRP A 59 28.31 -19.74 1.40
C TRP A 59 27.41 -19.00 2.39
N LEU A 60 26.90 -19.64 3.45
CA LEU A 60 25.94 -19.04 4.38
C LEU A 60 26.33 -17.64 4.88
N ASP A 61 27.57 -17.45 5.32
CA ASP A 61 28.04 -16.17 5.86
C ASP A 61 28.19 -15.07 4.79
N LYS A 62 28.27 -15.47 3.52
CA LYS A 62 28.47 -14.59 2.35
C LYS A 62 27.18 -14.31 1.60
N SER A 63 26.15 -15.15 1.78
CA SER A 63 24.83 -14.99 1.18
C SER A 63 24.10 -13.77 1.77
N GLY A 64 23.36 -13.06 0.92
CA GLY A 64 22.41 -12.02 1.31
C GLY A 64 21.19 -12.58 2.05
N ILE A 65 20.87 -13.87 1.84
CA ILE A 65 19.80 -14.59 2.52
C ILE A 65 20.41 -15.58 3.50
N ARG A 66 20.18 -15.36 4.80
CA ARG A 66 20.74 -16.14 5.90
C ARG A 66 19.67 -16.99 6.58
N GLU A 67 20.09 -18.02 7.32
CA GLU A 67 19.17 -18.83 8.12
C GLU A 67 18.31 -17.98 9.08
N SER A 68 18.93 -17.02 9.78
CA SER A 68 18.18 -16.10 10.66
C SER A 68 17.11 -15.27 9.93
N HIS A 69 17.29 -15.01 8.63
CA HIS A 69 16.30 -14.34 7.79
C HIS A 69 15.12 -15.26 7.52
N TYR A 70 15.40 -16.51 7.14
CA TYR A 70 14.38 -17.54 6.97
C TYR A 70 13.53 -17.73 8.23
N VAL A 71 14.15 -17.82 9.41
CA VAL A 71 13.42 -17.92 10.69
C VAL A 71 12.48 -16.73 10.91
N ARG A 72 12.88 -15.50 10.53
CA ARG A 72 12.01 -14.32 10.64
C ARG A 72 10.86 -14.35 9.64
N ILE A 73 11.13 -14.80 8.42
CA ILE A 73 10.13 -14.97 7.36
C ILE A 73 9.07 -15.99 7.81
N LEU A 74 9.48 -17.12 8.39
CA LEU A 74 8.56 -18.11 8.96
C LEU A 74 7.68 -17.56 10.09
N LYS A 75 8.21 -16.66 10.93
CA LYS A 75 7.39 -16.00 11.96
C LYS A 75 6.29 -15.14 11.34
N GLY A 76 6.59 -14.41 10.27
CA GLY A 76 5.57 -13.65 9.55
C GLY A 76 4.58 -14.53 8.82
N LEU A 77 5.04 -15.65 8.23
CA LEU A 77 4.17 -16.65 7.61
C LEU A 77 3.17 -17.24 8.61
N ALA A 78 3.62 -17.60 9.82
CA ALA A 78 2.74 -18.12 10.86
C ALA A 78 1.62 -17.14 11.24
N HIS A 79 1.91 -15.83 11.27
CA HIS A 79 0.88 -14.80 11.44
C HIS A 79 -0.08 -14.76 10.25
N GLN A 80 0.42 -14.85 9.02
CA GLN A 80 -0.45 -14.88 7.82
C GLN A 80 -1.39 -16.10 7.83
N GLU A 81 -0.87 -17.28 8.18
CA GLU A 81 -1.64 -18.52 8.31
C GLU A 81 -2.72 -18.41 9.39
N GLU A 82 -2.36 -17.90 10.57
CA GLU A 82 -3.31 -17.69 11.66
C GLU A 82 -4.37 -16.66 11.29
N GLY A 83 -3.99 -15.57 10.62
CA GLY A 83 -4.89 -14.55 10.11
C GLY A 83 -5.93 -15.12 9.14
N VAL A 84 -5.49 -15.87 8.14
CA VAL A 84 -6.38 -16.54 7.16
C VAL A 84 -7.28 -17.57 7.85
N ARG A 85 -6.73 -18.37 8.77
CA ARG A 85 -7.49 -19.37 9.53
C ARG A 85 -8.57 -18.75 10.41
N ARG A 86 -8.29 -17.59 11.02
CA ARG A 86 -9.24 -16.83 11.85
C ARG A 86 -10.28 -16.11 10.98
N LEU A 87 -9.85 -15.50 9.88
CA LEU A 87 -10.75 -14.85 8.92
C LEU A 87 -11.80 -15.83 8.38
N ARG A 88 -11.37 -17.04 8.00
CA ARG A 88 -12.26 -18.14 7.54
C ARG A 88 -13.31 -18.57 8.57
N LYS A 89 -13.13 -18.23 9.85
CA LYS A 89 -14.09 -18.48 10.93
C LYS A 89 -14.91 -17.24 11.28
N GLY A 90 -14.84 -16.19 10.46
CA GLY A 90 -15.57 -14.95 10.65
C GLY A 90 -14.84 -13.88 11.48
N ASP A 91 -13.66 -14.16 12.03
CA ASP A 91 -12.97 -13.21 12.93
C ASP A 91 -12.32 -12.06 12.15
N LYS A 92 -12.98 -10.90 12.12
CA LYS A 92 -12.52 -9.68 11.44
C LYS A 92 -11.49 -8.87 12.23
N ARG A 93 -11.10 -9.31 13.44
CA ARG A 93 -10.07 -8.61 14.24
C ARG A 93 -8.66 -8.77 13.66
N VAL A 94 -8.47 -9.72 12.75
CA VAL A 94 -7.20 -9.96 12.05
C VAL A 94 -6.70 -8.76 11.25
N PHE A 95 -7.60 -7.84 10.87
CA PHE A 95 -7.30 -6.60 10.15
C PHE A 95 -6.88 -5.43 11.06
N LYS A 96 -7.01 -5.58 12.38
CA LYS A 96 -6.81 -4.49 13.33
C LYS A 96 -5.33 -4.17 13.53
N PHE A 97 -5.02 -2.94 13.93
CA PHE A 97 -3.68 -2.52 14.35
C PHE A 97 -3.54 -2.69 15.87
N ASP A 98 -3.82 -3.90 16.37
CA ASP A 98 -3.68 -4.24 17.79
C ASP A 98 -3.11 -5.66 17.98
N ALA A 99 -3.15 -6.18 19.21
CA ALA A 99 -2.64 -7.51 19.53
C ALA A 99 -3.34 -8.67 18.76
N ASN A 100 -4.49 -8.42 18.12
CA ASN A 100 -5.22 -9.39 17.30
C ASN A 100 -4.87 -9.28 15.81
N GLY A 101 -4.11 -8.25 15.41
CA GLY A 101 -3.79 -7.90 14.03
C GLY A 101 -2.79 -8.83 13.36
N GLU A 102 -3.20 -10.06 13.06
CA GLU A 102 -2.32 -11.05 12.44
C GLU A 102 -1.73 -10.57 11.11
N PHE A 103 -2.54 -9.94 10.26
CA PHE A 103 -2.07 -9.43 8.98
C PHE A 103 -1.09 -8.26 9.11
N VAL A 104 -1.29 -7.41 10.13
CA VAL A 104 -0.32 -6.37 10.54
C VAL A 104 1.02 -6.98 10.95
N MET A 105 1.00 -8.07 11.70
CA MET A 105 2.21 -8.74 12.15
C MET A 105 2.95 -9.44 11.01
N ALA A 106 2.22 -10.11 10.11
CA ALA A 106 2.77 -10.75 8.92
C ALA A 106 3.46 -9.74 7.98
N HIS A 107 2.79 -8.62 7.70
CA HIS A 107 3.29 -7.61 6.76
C HIS A 107 4.58 -6.91 7.21
N ARG A 108 4.92 -6.91 8.51
CA ARG A 108 6.20 -6.35 8.98
C ARG A 108 7.41 -7.00 8.30
N GLN A 109 7.35 -8.29 8.03
CA GLN A 109 8.43 -8.99 7.34
C GLN A 109 8.42 -8.66 5.84
N VAL A 110 7.24 -8.64 5.22
CA VAL A 110 7.08 -8.27 3.80
C VAL A 110 7.63 -6.87 3.56
N SER A 111 7.16 -5.88 4.32
CA SER A 111 7.60 -4.48 4.23
C SER A 111 9.11 -4.32 4.42
N HIS A 112 9.70 -5.00 5.42
CA HIS A 112 11.15 -4.96 5.65
C HIS A 112 11.93 -5.49 4.43
N TRP A 113 11.50 -6.61 3.88
CA TRP A 113 12.18 -7.22 2.75
C TRP A 113 11.95 -6.47 1.45
N THR A 114 10.78 -5.87 1.24
CA THR A 114 10.50 -5.04 0.07
C THR A 114 11.44 -3.83 0.06
N GLU A 115 11.63 -3.20 1.22
CA GLU A 115 12.61 -2.12 1.37
C GLU A 115 14.05 -2.62 1.13
N PHE A 116 14.41 -3.79 1.67
CA PHE A 116 15.74 -4.36 1.49
C PHE A 116 16.07 -4.65 0.02
N VAL A 117 15.16 -5.32 -0.71
CA VAL A 117 15.33 -5.62 -2.13
C VAL A 117 15.45 -4.33 -2.94
N TRP A 118 14.57 -3.35 -2.69
CA TRP A 118 14.65 -2.04 -3.34
C TRP A 118 16.01 -1.35 -3.10
N ARG A 119 16.51 -1.34 -1.86
CA ARG A 119 17.84 -0.77 -1.52
C ARG A 119 18.99 -1.49 -2.23
N VAL A 120 18.86 -2.80 -2.47
CA VAL A 120 19.83 -3.55 -3.27
C VAL A 120 19.77 -3.16 -4.74
N GLU A 121 18.57 -3.03 -5.31
CA GLU A 121 18.36 -2.66 -6.71
C GLU A 121 18.87 -1.25 -7.05
N VAL A 122 18.67 -0.29 -6.14
CA VAL A 122 19.17 1.09 -6.32
C VAL A 122 20.66 1.25 -5.96
N GLY A 123 21.33 0.18 -5.52
CA GLY A 123 22.76 0.18 -5.20
C GLY A 123 23.14 0.80 -3.85
N GLU A 124 22.16 1.11 -2.98
CA GLU A 124 22.41 1.57 -1.61
C GLU A 124 22.96 0.45 -0.71
N MET A 125 22.54 -0.79 -0.98
CA MET A 125 23.01 -1.98 -0.28
C MET A 125 23.62 -2.97 -1.26
N ASN A 126 24.80 -3.49 -0.93
CA ASN A 126 25.43 -4.53 -1.71
C ASN A 126 25.21 -5.89 -1.05
N ILE A 127 24.77 -6.86 -1.84
CA ILE A 127 24.80 -8.28 -1.50
C ILE A 127 25.71 -9.01 -2.47
N ASN A 128 26.27 -10.14 -2.03
CA ASN A 128 27.00 -11.01 -2.94
C ASN A 128 26.00 -11.90 -3.69
N GLN A 129 25.46 -11.39 -4.80
CA GLN A 129 24.46 -12.12 -5.60
C GLN A 129 24.99 -13.47 -6.11
N GLU A 130 26.28 -13.55 -6.47
CA GLU A 130 26.91 -14.82 -6.90
C GLU A 130 26.85 -15.90 -5.81
N MET A 131 26.94 -15.48 -4.55
CA MET A 131 26.88 -16.34 -3.38
C MET A 131 25.51 -16.35 -2.69
N THR A 132 24.47 -15.79 -3.34
CA THR A 132 23.08 -15.76 -2.86
C THR A 132 22.20 -16.52 -3.86
N PRO A 133 22.13 -17.86 -3.76
CA PRO A 133 21.30 -18.66 -4.67
C PRO A 133 19.85 -18.19 -4.66
N LEU A 134 19.17 -18.28 -5.81
CA LEU A 134 17.75 -17.94 -5.96
C LEU A 134 17.37 -16.50 -5.58
N TRP A 135 18.32 -15.55 -5.63
CA TRP A 135 18.05 -14.14 -5.33
C TRP A 135 16.95 -13.55 -6.23
N HIS A 136 16.95 -13.91 -7.51
CA HIS A 136 15.94 -13.44 -8.46
C HIS A 136 14.55 -13.98 -8.10
N GLU A 137 14.42 -15.29 -7.89
CA GLU A 137 13.16 -15.95 -7.52
C GLU A 137 12.62 -15.44 -6.17
N PHE A 138 13.53 -15.17 -5.22
CA PHE A 138 13.19 -14.56 -3.94
C PHE A 138 12.56 -13.18 -4.13
N SER A 139 13.20 -12.34 -4.95
CA SER A 139 12.77 -10.98 -5.25
C SER A 139 11.45 -10.98 -6.04
N GLU A 140 11.31 -11.89 -7.01
CA GLU A 140 10.09 -12.04 -7.81
C GLU A 140 8.88 -12.46 -6.97
N CYS A 141 9.05 -13.41 -6.03
CA CYS A 141 7.98 -13.80 -5.12
C CYS A 141 7.54 -12.63 -4.24
N LEU A 142 8.50 -11.88 -3.70
CA LEU A 142 8.22 -10.71 -2.88
C LEU A 142 7.53 -9.60 -3.68
N GLU A 143 7.90 -9.42 -4.94
CA GLU A 143 7.27 -8.44 -5.82
C GLU A 143 5.80 -8.78 -6.10
N LYS A 144 5.50 -10.06 -6.37
CA LYS A 144 4.10 -10.54 -6.47
C LYS A 144 3.30 -10.25 -5.19
N MET A 145 3.91 -10.46 -4.02
CA MET A 145 3.28 -10.11 -2.74
C MET A 145 3.06 -8.61 -2.62
N ARG A 146 4.05 -7.78 -2.96
CA ARG A 146 3.96 -6.31 -2.93
C ARG A 146 2.81 -5.81 -3.81
N HIS A 147 2.67 -6.36 -5.02
CA HIS A 147 1.59 -5.99 -5.94
C HIS A 147 0.21 -6.30 -5.38
N LEU A 148 -0.01 -7.53 -4.91
CA LEU A 148 -1.29 -7.88 -4.28
C LEU A 148 -1.53 -7.05 -3.01
N GLY A 149 -0.48 -6.81 -2.23
CA GLY A 149 -0.53 -6.00 -1.02
C GLY A 149 -0.96 -4.56 -1.29
N ASN A 150 -0.46 -3.93 -2.36
CA ASN A 150 -0.88 -2.59 -2.76
C ASN A 150 -2.38 -2.51 -3.06
N GLU A 151 -2.98 -3.61 -3.53
CA GLU A 151 -4.42 -3.68 -3.80
C GLU A 151 -5.22 -3.94 -2.51
N ILE A 152 -4.85 -4.93 -1.68
CA ILE A 152 -5.74 -5.43 -0.62
C ILE A 152 -5.48 -4.81 0.77
N TRP A 153 -4.40 -4.06 0.93
CA TRP A 153 -3.95 -3.58 2.25
C TRP A 153 -4.60 -2.26 2.66
N ALA A 154 -4.45 -1.23 1.82
CA ALA A 154 -4.59 0.16 2.23
C ALA A 154 -6.00 0.50 2.73
N ASP A 155 -7.03 -0.04 2.07
CA ASP A 155 -8.43 0.28 2.36
C ASP A 155 -9.06 -0.63 3.42
N ILE A 156 -8.36 -1.70 3.81
CA ILE A 156 -8.88 -2.74 4.71
C ILE A 156 -8.19 -2.78 6.06
N ILE A 157 -6.89 -2.51 6.14
CA ILE A 157 -6.16 -2.58 7.42
C ILE A 157 -6.45 -1.34 8.25
N GLU A 158 -6.69 -1.55 9.55
CA GLU A 158 -6.93 -0.46 10.49
C GLU A 158 -5.74 0.50 10.53
N GLY A 159 -6.05 1.80 10.56
CA GLY A 159 -5.06 2.86 10.76
C GLY A 159 -4.23 2.63 12.03
N ARG A 160 -2.94 2.98 11.96
CA ARG A 160 -2.01 2.77 13.06
C ARG A 160 -2.31 3.69 14.24
N TYR A 161 -2.77 4.90 13.94
CA TYR A 161 -3.04 5.93 14.94
C TYR A 161 -4.53 6.25 14.98
N PHE A 162 -5.02 6.58 16.17
CA PHE A 162 -6.42 6.98 16.39
C PHE A 162 -6.85 8.18 15.53
N GLU A 163 -5.92 9.10 15.25
CA GLU A 163 -6.16 10.30 14.45
C GLU A 163 -6.12 10.05 12.95
N ASP A 164 -5.72 8.84 12.51
CA ASP A 164 -5.67 8.52 11.09
C ASP A 164 -7.09 8.61 10.51
N PRO A 165 -7.29 9.37 9.42
CA PRO A 165 -8.58 9.42 8.74
C PRO A 165 -8.86 8.06 8.07
N ALA A 166 -10.11 7.84 7.70
CA ALA A 166 -10.51 6.67 6.94
C ALA A 166 -9.68 6.58 5.63
N PRO A 167 -9.15 5.40 5.29
CA PRO A 167 -8.15 5.26 4.23
C PRO A 167 -8.73 5.48 2.83
N ASN A 168 -9.90 4.93 2.55
CA ASN A 168 -10.51 4.95 1.23
C ASN A 168 -11.07 6.35 0.93
N ILE A 169 -10.79 6.81 -0.28
CA ILE A 169 -11.06 8.15 -0.73
C ILE A 169 -11.48 8.16 -2.21
N TYR A 170 -12.50 8.96 -2.51
CA TYR A 170 -12.83 9.27 -3.89
C TYR A 170 -12.01 10.49 -4.34
N GLY A 171 -11.13 10.27 -5.31
CA GLY A 171 -10.19 11.29 -5.77
C GLY A 171 -9.51 10.92 -7.09
N LYS A 172 -8.50 11.71 -7.46
CA LYS A 172 -7.78 11.59 -8.73
C LYS A 172 -7.26 10.16 -8.97
N TRP A 173 -6.67 9.54 -7.94
CA TRP A 173 -6.14 8.18 -8.05
C TRP A 173 -7.21 7.17 -8.45
N PHE A 174 -8.38 7.15 -7.79
CA PHE A 174 -9.46 6.23 -8.15
C PHE A 174 -9.93 6.48 -9.58
N GLN A 175 -10.14 7.75 -9.96
CA GLN A 175 -10.57 8.12 -11.31
C GLN A 175 -9.58 7.67 -12.40
N GLU A 176 -8.27 7.72 -12.12
CA GLU A 176 -7.22 7.30 -13.06
C GLU A 176 -7.03 5.78 -13.14
N ASN A 177 -7.39 5.05 -12.07
CA ASN A 177 -7.08 3.61 -11.96
C ASN A 177 -8.32 2.71 -12.07
N VAL A 178 -9.55 3.24 -11.93
CA VAL A 178 -10.78 2.42 -11.97
C VAL A 178 -10.94 1.66 -13.29
N ALA A 179 -10.43 2.20 -14.40
CA ALA A 179 -10.46 1.52 -15.70
C ALA A 179 -9.51 0.31 -15.80
N LYS A 180 -8.49 0.24 -14.92
CA LYS A 180 -7.55 -0.89 -14.82
C LYS A 180 -8.05 -1.96 -13.84
N MET A 181 -9.04 -1.64 -13.01
CA MET A 181 -9.64 -2.56 -12.06
C MET A 181 -10.59 -3.52 -12.77
N HIS A 182 -10.73 -4.73 -12.21
CA HIS A 182 -11.62 -5.75 -12.74
C HIS A 182 -12.95 -5.74 -11.99
N PHE A 183 -14.04 -5.64 -12.74
CA PHE A 183 -15.41 -5.70 -12.23
C PHE A 183 -16.22 -6.73 -13.01
N PRO A 184 -17.19 -7.40 -12.38
CA PRO A 184 -18.11 -8.28 -13.08
C PRO A 184 -18.96 -7.48 -14.08
N PRO A 185 -19.47 -8.12 -15.16
CA PRO A 185 -20.29 -7.44 -16.17
C PRO A 185 -21.52 -6.74 -15.58
N ILE A 186 -22.05 -7.29 -14.48
CA ILE A 186 -23.11 -6.70 -13.68
C ILE A 186 -22.56 -6.52 -12.27
N ILE A 187 -22.23 -5.27 -11.92
CA ILE A 187 -21.79 -4.93 -10.57
C ILE A 187 -23.02 -4.89 -9.68
N PRO A 188 -23.07 -5.54 -8.50
CA PRO A 188 -24.22 -5.44 -7.61
C PRO A 188 -24.55 -4.00 -7.22
N ASP A 189 -25.82 -3.73 -6.92
CA ASP A 189 -26.22 -2.44 -6.36
C ASP A 189 -25.70 -2.32 -4.92
N VAL A 190 -25.41 -1.09 -4.52
CA VAL A 190 -25.03 -0.81 -3.13
C VAL A 190 -26.30 -0.85 -2.27
N PRO A 191 -26.32 -1.60 -1.16
CA PRO A 191 -27.47 -1.64 -0.28
C PRO A 191 -27.89 -0.24 0.22
N ASP A 192 -29.20 -0.02 0.33
CA ASP A 192 -29.77 1.18 0.97
C ASP A 192 -30.68 0.77 2.14
N PRO A 193 -30.13 0.63 3.36
CA PRO A 193 -30.88 0.15 4.51
C PRO A 193 -32.02 1.11 4.91
N VAL A 194 -33.25 0.60 5.02
CA VAL A 194 -34.40 1.40 5.46
C VAL A 194 -34.21 1.89 6.91
N GLU A 195 -33.68 1.00 7.76
CA GLU A 195 -33.30 1.30 9.14
C GLU A 195 -31.82 1.66 9.22
N ASN A 196 -31.54 2.88 9.66
CA ASN A 196 -30.19 3.40 9.69
C ASN A 196 -29.48 3.07 11.01
N THR A 197 -28.28 2.50 10.90
CA THR A 197 -27.31 2.46 12.00
C THR A 197 -26.29 3.57 11.80
N LEU A 198 -26.31 4.56 12.69
CA LEU A 198 -25.49 5.77 12.60
C LEU A 198 -24.46 5.84 13.73
N VAL A 199 -23.21 6.18 13.40
CA VAL A 199 -22.11 6.33 14.35
C VAL A 199 -21.34 7.62 14.06
N ALA A 200 -21.19 8.50 15.04
CA ALA A 200 -20.35 9.69 14.87
C ALA A 200 -18.86 9.36 14.99
N THR A 201 -18.02 10.11 14.27
CA THR A 201 -16.56 10.11 14.47
C THR A 201 -16.16 10.11 15.96
N GLY A 202 -15.19 9.28 16.32
CA GLY A 202 -14.71 9.02 17.67
C GLY A 202 -15.54 8.03 18.49
N SER A 203 -16.77 7.69 18.07
CA SER A 203 -17.61 6.69 18.74
C SER A 203 -17.23 5.28 18.31
N ARG A 204 -17.49 4.27 19.15
CA ARG A 204 -17.16 2.87 18.81
C ARG A 204 -18.07 2.33 17.71
N ILE A 205 -17.46 1.76 16.69
CA ILE A 205 -18.14 1.03 15.61
C ILE A 205 -18.70 -0.29 16.17
N PRO A 206 -20.00 -0.60 15.98
CA PRO A 206 -20.62 -1.78 16.57
C PRO A 206 -20.20 -3.09 15.89
N CYS A 207 -19.90 -3.05 14.59
CA CYS A 207 -19.54 -4.22 13.80
C CYS A 207 -18.59 -3.87 12.66
N SER A 208 -17.76 -4.84 12.24
CA SER A 208 -16.95 -4.68 11.04
C SER A 208 -17.82 -4.72 9.79
N GLY A 209 -17.47 -3.93 8.79
CA GLY A 209 -18.22 -3.86 7.53
C GLY A 209 -17.95 -2.58 6.77
N ILE A 210 -18.77 -2.33 5.75
CA ILE A 210 -18.68 -1.12 4.92
C ILE A 210 -19.61 -0.06 5.48
N TRP A 211 -19.03 1.10 5.78
CA TRP A 211 -19.71 2.26 6.32
C TRP A 211 -19.50 3.45 5.40
N GLU A 212 -20.50 4.33 5.31
CA GLU A 212 -20.46 5.49 4.43
C GLU A 212 -20.76 6.78 5.19
N PRO A 213 -19.98 7.85 5.00
CA PRO A 213 -20.28 9.15 5.58
C PRO A 213 -21.55 9.74 4.95
N VAL A 214 -22.49 10.18 5.77
CA VAL A 214 -23.78 10.73 5.33
C VAL A 214 -24.09 12.09 5.94
N ASP A 215 -24.93 12.86 5.26
CA ASP A 215 -25.50 14.12 5.74
C ASP A 215 -26.59 13.82 6.76
N ALA A 216 -26.18 13.62 8.02
CA ALA A 216 -27.06 13.35 9.13
C ALA A 216 -26.69 14.22 10.35
N PRO A 217 -27.66 14.57 11.22
CA PRO A 217 -27.38 15.31 12.44
C PRO A 217 -26.36 14.57 13.29
N LYS A 218 -25.30 15.26 13.72
CA LYS A 218 -24.33 14.69 14.67
C LYS A 218 -25.07 14.33 15.97
N PRO A 219 -25.01 13.07 16.45
CA PRO A 219 -25.65 12.69 17.69
C PRO A 219 -25.16 13.59 18.82
N LYS A 220 -26.11 14.25 19.51
CA LYS A 220 -25.80 15.14 20.62
C LYS A 220 -25.10 14.34 21.72
N LYS A 221 -23.84 14.67 22.01
CA LYS A 221 -23.15 14.15 23.19
C LYS A 221 -23.96 14.63 24.41
N PHE A 222 -24.51 13.70 25.20
CA PHE A 222 -25.32 13.93 26.42
C PHE A 222 -26.78 14.38 26.25
N SER A 223 -27.67 13.52 25.73
CA SER A 223 -29.09 13.58 26.11
C SER A 223 -29.43 12.38 27.00
N LEU A 224 -29.67 12.64 28.30
CA LEU A 224 -30.20 11.65 29.26
C LEU A 224 -31.72 11.44 29.11
N PHE A 225 -32.40 12.17 28.22
CA PHE A 225 -33.85 12.29 28.23
C PHE A 225 -34.56 11.98 26.90
N SER A 226 -33.83 11.54 25.87
CA SER A 226 -34.46 11.06 24.64
C SER A 226 -33.45 10.31 23.78
N LYS A 227 -33.83 9.13 23.26
CA LYS A 227 -33.15 8.59 22.09
C LYS A 227 -33.33 9.62 20.97
N PRO A 228 -32.25 10.14 20.36
CA PRO A 228 -32.41 10.98 19.19
C PRO A 228 -33.18 10.18 18.13
N ASP A 229 -34.22 10.77 17.55
CA ASP A 229 -34.90 10.18 16.40
C ASP A 229 -33.86 9.95 15.31
N VAL A 230 -33.58 8.68 15.01
CA VAL A 230 -32.66 8.32 13.94
C VAL A 230 -33.42 8.49 12.65
N PRO A 231 -32.98 9.37 11.72
CA PRO A 231 -33.63 9.52 10.43
C PRO A 231 -33.74 8.15 9.74
N SER A 232 -34.93 7.81 9.24
CA SER A 232 -35.15 6.59 8.46
C SER A 232 -35.03 6.87 6.97
N GLY A 233 -34.64 5.87 6.19
CA GLY A 233 -34.54 5.96 4.72
C GLY A 233 -33.22 6.57 4.23
N PHE A 234 -33.22 7.00 2.96
CA PHE A 234 -32.02 7.45 2.28
C PHE A 234 -31.43 8.71 2.92
N LEU A 235 -30.11 8.69 3.13
CA LEU A 235 -29.32 9.82 3.58
C LEU A 235 -28.24 10.12 2.53
N PRO A 236 -28.14 11.36 2.01
CA PRO A 236 -27.11 11.71 1.03
C PRO A 236 -25.71 11.39 1.56
N TYR A 237 -24.91 10.69 0.77
CA TYR A 237 -23.51 10.44 1.12
C TYR A 237 -22.65 11.67 0.85
N ILE A 238 -21.65 11.88 1.69
CA ILE A 238 -20.84 13.11 1.73
C ILE A 238 -19.34 12.83 1.60
N ALA A 239 -18.94 11.57 1.53
CA ALA A 239 -17.60 11.12 1.20
C ALA A 239 -17.63 9.65 0.75
N ALA A 240 -16.46 9.10 0.42
CA ALA A 240 -16.31 7.69 0.08
C ALA A 240 -16.65 6.75 1.25
N MET A 241 -17.24 5.61 0.92
CA MET A 241 -17.43 4.51 1.85
C MET A 241 -16.09 3.84 2.21
N ASN A 242 -16.02 3.23 3.39
CA ASN A 242 -14.82 2.63 3.95
C ASN A 242 -15.15 1.32 4.67
N TYR A 243 -14.21 0.38 4.68
CA TYR A 243 -14.30 -0.77 5.58
C TYR A 243 -13.85 -0.34 6.99
N LEU A 244 -14.76 -0.38 7.97
CA LEU A 244 -14.45 -0.02 9.35
C LEU A 244 -14.50 -1.25 10.26
N HIS A 245 -13.78 -1.19 11.37
CA HIS A 245 -13.57 -2.32 12.28
C HIS A 245 -14.42 -2.25 13.53
N GLY A 246 -15.06 -3.36 13.90
CA GLY A 246 -15.80 -3.48 15.14
C GLY A 246 -14.96 -3.12 16.38
N GLN A 247 -15.59 -2.43 17.32
CA GLN A 247 -15.04 -1.89 18.56
C GLN A 247 -13.96 -0.81 18.40
N SER A 248 -13.55 -0.52 17.18
CA SER A 248 -12.64 0.59 16.88
C SER A 248 -13.40 1.92 16.87
N PRO A 249 -12.73 3.03 17.20
CA PRO A 249 -13.33 4.34 17.08
C PRO A 249 -13.55 4.68 15.60
N ALA A 250 -14.71 5.23 15.29
CA ALA A 250 -15.04 5.68 13.95
C ALA A 250 -14.09 6.82 13.54
N PRO A 251 -13.37 6.71 12.41
CA PRO A 251 -12.38 7.71 12.03
C PRO A 251 -13.05 9.00 11.50
N LYS A 252 -12.23 10.03 11.27
CA LYS A 252 -12.61 11.17 10.42
C LYS A 252 -12.75 10.67 8.98
N ALA A 253 -13.65 11.27 8.20
CA ALA A 253 -13.68 10.98 6.77
C ALA A 253 -12.54 11.71 6.07
N ARG A 254 -12.13 11.23 4.90
CA ARG A 254 -11.26 11.98 3.99
C ARG A 254 -12.08 12.43 2.78
N GLN A 255 -12.00 13.72 2.47
CA GLN A 255 -12.71 14.34 1.35
C GLN A 255 -11.70 15.07 0.46
N GLU A 256 -11.64 14.74 -0.83
CA GLU A 256 -10.92 15.56 -1.81
C GLU A 256 -11.79 16.71 -2.31
N THR A 257 -11.20 17.89 -2.39
CA THR A 257 -11.77 19.08 -3.01
C THR A 257 -10.94 19.46 -4.24
N GLN A 258 -11.24 20.60 -4.86
CA GLN A 258 -10.40 21.14 -5.93
C GLN A 258 -9.04 21.64 -5.43
N THR A 259 -8.94 22.06 -4.16
CA THR A 259 -7.78 22.75 -3.60
C THR A 259 -6.94 21.89 -2.64
N GLY A 260 -7.39 20.67 -2.32
CA GLY A 260 -6.66 19.74 -1.46
C GLY A 260 -7.59 18.73 -0.79
N SER A 261 -7.17 18.19 0.35
CA SER A 261 -7.96 17.25 1.15
C SER A 261 -8.39 17.87 2.48
N VAL A 262 -9.59 17.53 2.94
CA VAL A 262 -10.09 17.88 4.28
C VAL A 262 -10.51 16.62 5.05
N TYR A 263 -10.45 16.71 6.39
CA TYR A 263 -10.65 15.56 7.29
C TYR A 263 -11.75 15.84 8.34
N PRO A 264 -13.03 15.96 7.94
CA PRO A 264 -14.09 16.34 8.85
C PRO A 264 -14.53 15.21 9.78
N ASP A 265 -15.06 15.60 10.95
CA ASP A 265 -15.91 14.72 11.75
C ASP A 265 -17.25 14.51 11.03
N VAL A 266 -17.64 13.26 10.84
CA VAL A 266 -18.83 12.86 10.09
C VAL A 266 -19.74 11.95 10.91
N VAL A 267 -20.91 11.64 10.34
CA VAL A 267 -21.75 10.53 10.78
C VAL A 267 -21.60 9.41 9.77
N TRP A 268 -21.16 8.25 10.23
CA TRP A 268 -21.03 7.02 9.46
C TRP A 268 -22.34 6.25 9.51
N ARG A 269 -22.84 5.84 8.35
CA ARG A 269 -23.98 4.95 8.19
C ARG A 269 -23.49 3.56 7.80
N LEU A 270 -23.97 2.51 8.48
CA LEU A 270 -23.70 1.14 8.08
C LEU A 270 -24.40 0.86 6.75
N ILE A 271 -23.65 0.47 5.73
CA ILE A 271 -24.18 0.04 4.43
C ILE A 271 -24.24 -1.48 4.36
N TRP A 272 -23.21 -2.15 4.87
CA TRP A 272 -23.12 -3.60 4.83
C TRP A 272 -22.32 -4.13 6.02
N ARG A 273 -22.92 -5.05 6.79
CA ARG A 273 -22.25 -5.79 7.87
C ARG A 273 -21.46 -6.94 7.26
N ASP A 274 -20.18 -7.05 7.58
CA ASP A 274 -19.38 -8.19 7.15
C ASP A 274 -19.62 -9.40 8.05
N ALA A 275 -20.68 -10.14 7.73
CA ALA A 275 -21.07 -11.39 8.40
C ALA A 275 -20.49 -12.64 7.70
N ARG A 276 -19.64 -12.47 6.68
CA ARG A 276 -19.11 -13.60 5.92
C ARG A 276 -18.34 -14.56 6.82
N TYR A 277 -18.42 -15.84 6.50
CA TYR A 277 -17.74 -16.96 7.16
C TYR A 277 -18.20 -17.26 8.60
N GLU A 278 -19.17 -16.51 9.15
CA GLU A 278 -19.78 -16.82 10.45
C GLU A 278 -20.51 -18.17 10.43
N ASP A 279 -21.02 -18.59 9.25
CA ASP A 279 -21.69 -19.88 9.01
C ASP A 279 -20.73 -20.98 8.50
N GLY A 280 -19.44 -20.67 8.37
CA GLY A 280 -18.41 -21.59 7.87
C GLY A 280 -18.34 -21.73 6.34
N THR A 281 -19.11 -20.95 5.58
CA THR A 281 -19.09 -20.97 4.11
C THR A 281 -18.33 -19.77 3.51
N ILE A 282 -17.76 -19.97 2.33
CA ILE A 282 -17.19 -18.89 1.51
C ILE A 282 -18.26 -18.51 0.49
N PRO A 283 -18.66 -17.22 0.40
CA PRO A 283 -19.65 -16.79 -0.59
C PRO A 283 -19.24 -17.12 -2.03
N GLU A 284 -20.19 -17.55 -2.85
CA GLU A 284 -19.93 -17.89 -4.26
C GLU A 284 -19.37 -16.72 -5.06
N GLU A 285 -19.77 -15.48 -4.73
CA GLU A 285 -19.26 -14.26 -5.37
C GLU A 285 -17.74 -14.11 -5.28
N GLU A 286 -17.07 -14.73 -4.30
CA GLU A 286 -15.61 -14.61 -4.16
C GLU A 286 -14.85 -15.41 -5.23
N ALA A 287 -15.52 -16.37 -5.89
CA ALA A 287 -14.92 -17.13 -7.00
C ALA A 287 -14.68 -16.25 -8.24
N ASP A 288 -15.44 -15.16 -8.38
CA ASP A 288 -15.33 -14.20 -9.49
C ASP A 288 -14.34 -13.07 -9.22
N TYR A 289 -13.69 -13.06 -8.05
CA TYR A 289 -12.74 -12.02 -7.69
C TYR A 289 -11.44 -12.10 -8.49
N VAL A 290 -11.24 -11.11 -9.35
CA VAL A 290 -10.01 -10.91 -10.11
C VAL A 290 -9.20 -9.77 -9.48
N PHE A 291 -7.93 -10.08 -9.21
CA PHE A 291 -6.94 -9.15 -8.67
C PHE A 291 -6.09 -8.60 -9.80
N MET A 292 -5.61 -7.37 -9.65
CA MET A 292 -4.76 -6.75 -10.65
C MET A 292 -3.48 -7.57 -10.80
N GLU A 293 -3.17 -7.96 -12.04
CA GLU A 293 -1.87 -8.52 -12.34
C GLU A 293 -0.82 -7.42 -12.20
N SER A 294 0.41 -7.82 -11.84
CA SER A 294 1.56 -6.94 -11.97
C SER A 294 1.60 -6.40 -13.40
N GLU A 295 1.49 -5.07 -13.57
CA GLU A 295 2.02 -4.49 -14.81
C GLU A 295 3.46 -5.00 -14.90
N PRO A 296 3.87 -5.62 -16.04
CA PRO A 296 5.27 -5.98 -16.20
C PRO A 296 6.07 -4.71 -15.89
N PRO A 297 7.18 -4.81 -15.13
CA PRO A 297 8.06 -3.66 -14.96
C PRO A 297 8.22 -3.06 -16.36
N PRO A 298 8.01 -1.73 -16.53
CA PRO A 298 7.99 -1.12 -17.85
C PRO A 298 9.16 -1.74 -18.58
N VAL A 299 8.85 -2.48 -19.66
CA VAL A 299 9.84 -3.28 -20.40
C VAL A 299 11.06 -2.40 -20.40
N GLN A 300 12.17 -2.86 -19.81
CA GLN A 300 13.43 -2.19 -20.00
C GLN A 300 13.54 -2.12 -21.51
N GLN A 301 13.16 -0.98 -22.10
CA GLN A 301 13.36 -0.71 -23.50
C GLN A 301 14.83 -1.03 -23.63
N GLU A 302 15.14 -2.12 -24.37
CA GLU A 302 16.49 -2.60 -24.61
C GLU A 302 17.39 -1.40 -24.62
N ALA A 303 18.16 -1.25 -23.52
CA ALA A 303 18.83 -0.02 -23.12
C ALA A 303 18.67 1.08 -24.18
N ALA A 304 17.57 1.84 -24.14
CA ALA A 304 17.43 3.02 -24.97
C ALA A 304 18.67 3.83 -24.64
N THR A 305 19.63 3.79 -25.56
CA THR A 305 21.06 3.83 -25.31
C THR A 305 21.46 4.65 -24.10
N ASP A 306 22.34 4.04 -23.31
CA ASP A 306 23.15 4.54 -22.19
C ASP A 306 24.03 5.78 -22.55
N ALA A 307 23.59 6.59 -23.50
CA ALA A 307 24.22 7.78 -24.06
C ALA A 307 23.50 9.08 -23.67
N ALA A 308 22.23 9.04 -23.24
CA ALA A 308 21.46 10.28 -23.01
C ALA A 308 21.44 10.80 -21.56
N ARG A 309 21.92 10.01 -20.57
CA ARG A 309 22.03 10.46 -19.16
C ARG A 309 23.24 9.91 -18.39
N ARG A 310 24.35 9.64 -19.08
CA ARG A 310 25.63 9.53 -18.36
C ARG A 310 26.02 10.92 -17.91
N GLN A 311 25.77 11.22 -16.63
CA GLN A 311 26.36 12.36 -15.96
C GLN A 311 27.89 12.24 -16.10
N VAL A 312 28.46 13.06 -16.98
CA VAL A 312 29.88 12.99 -17.32
C VAL A 312 30.66 13.45 -16.08
N SER A 313 31.46 12.55 -15.51
CA SER A 313 32.27 12.85 -14.33
C SER A 313 33.68 12.28 -14.46
N ALA A 314 34.64 12.90 -13.78
CA ALA A 314 36.05 12.51 -13.80
C ALA A 314 36.73 12.99 -12.51
N MET A 315 37.77 12.29 -12.07
CA MET A 315 38.54 12.63 -10.87
C MET A 315 39.61 13.69 -11.16
N SER A 316 39.99 14.48 -10.15
CA SER A 316 41.19 15.33 -10.22
C SER A 316 42.42 14.54 -10.71
N GLY A 317 43.18 15.13 -11.62
CA GLY A 317 44.32 14.55 -12.34
C GLY A 317 43.93 13.77 -13.60
N GLN A 318 42.64 13.56 -13.86
CA GLN A 318 42.16 13.02 -15.14
C GLN A 318 41.83 14.17 -16.10
N ARG A 319 41.88 13.89 -17.40
CA ARG A 319 41.54 14.87 -18.42
C ARG A 319 40.02 14.97 -18.58
N ALA A 320 39.49 16.18 -18.66
CA ALA A 320 38.09 16.46 -18.95
C ALA A 320 37.73 15.84 -20.31
N SER A 321 36.73 14.96 -20.32
CA SER A 321 36.31 14.27 -21.54
C SER A 321 35.55 15.17 -22.52
N GLN A 322 34.99 16.27 -22.02
CA GLN A 322 34.24 17.27 -22.77
C GLN A 322 34.60 18.67 -22.28
N ALA A 323 34.50 19.64 -23.19
CA ALA A 323 34.48 21.03 -22.77
C ALA A 323 33.20 21.30 -21.97
N GLY A 324 33.19 22.35 -21.17
CA GLY A 324 32.01 22.79 -20.46
C GLY A 324 32.28 23.18 -19.01
N ARG A 325 31.19 23.40 -18.27
CA ARG A 325 31.23 23.80 -16.87
C ARG A 325 31.21 22.57 -15.99
N TRP A 326 32.29 22.34 -15.24
CA TRP A 326 32.40 21.24 -14.30
C TRP A 326 32.27 21.72 -12.86
N LEU A 327 31.58 20.95 -12.04
CA LEU A 327 31.34 21.19 -10.61
C LEU A 327 32.07 20.16 -9.77
N VAL A 328 32.54 20.55 -8.58
CA VAL A 328 33.01 19.59 -7.58
C VAL A 328 31.78 18.92 -6.95
N MET A 329 31.71 17.59 -6.97
CA MET A 329 30.52 16.86 -6.49
C MET A 329 30.20 17.15 -5.01
N ASP A 330 31.24 17.29 -4.18
CA ASP A 330 31.11 17.51 -2.73
C ASP A 330 31.00 19.00 -2.35
N ASP A 331 31.21 19.92 -3.31
CA ASP A 331 30.97 21.36 -3.16
C ASP A 331 30.47 21.95 -4.49
N LEU A 332 29.15 21.89 -4.69
CA LEU A 332 28.51 22.34 -5.93
C LEU A 332 28.61 23.85 -6.16
N ASN A 333 29.10 24.63 -5.19
CA ASN A 333 29.42 26.05 -5.39
C ASN A 333 30.80 26.25 -6.06
N ALA A 334 31.67 25.25 -5.98
CA ALA A 334 32.96 25.24 -6.65
C ALA A 334 32.80 24.73 -8.09
N ALA A 335 32.89 25.66 -9.04
CA ALA A 335 32.75 25.40 -10.47
C ALA A 335 33.93 25.96 -11.27
N ALA A 336 34.31 25.27 -12.34
CA ALA A 336 35.31 25.76 -13.29
C ALA A 336 34.97 25.34 -14.73
N GLN A 337 35.38 26.17 -15.69
CA GLN A 337 35.22 25.88 -17.11
C GLN A 337 36.47 25.16 -17.63
N PHE A 338 36.28 24.06 -18.35
CA PHE A 338 37.37 23.29 -18.95
C PHE A 338 37.12 23.08 -20.44
N ASN A 339 38.19 22.91 -21.21
CA ASN A 339 38.11 22.36 -22.56
C ASN A 339 38.30 20.84 -22.52
N ALA A 340 37.82 20.15 -23.55
CA ALA A 340 38.10 18.72 -23.70
C ALA A 340 39.63 18.49 -23.76
N GLY A 341 40.12 17.62 -22.89
CA GLY A 341 41.54 17.30 -22.75
C GLY A 341 42.27 18.04 -21.62
N ASP A 342 41.68 19.06 -21.02
CA ASP A 342 42.29 19.79 -19.90
C ASP A 342 42.37 18.89 -18.65
N GLU A 343 43.45 18.99 -17.87
CA GLU A 343 43.59 18.21 -16.64
C GLU A 343 42.79 18.84 -15.51
N LEU A 344 41.94 18.04 -14.86
CA LEU A 344 41.07 18.49 -13.78
C LEU A 344 41.88 18.73 -12.50
N PRO A 345 41.82 19.91 -11.89
CA PRO A 345 42.66 20.25 -10.76
C PRO A 345 42.21 19.56 -9.47
N LEU A 346 43.09 19.58 -8.48
CA LEU A 346 42.73 19.30 -7.09
C LEU A 346 41.85 20.44 -6.57
N HIS A 347 40.88 20.10 -5.72
CA HIS A 347 40.10 21.10 -4.98
C HIS A 347 40.60 21.11 -3.53
N GLU A 348 41.05 22.28 -3.05
CA GLU A 348 41.68 22.45 -1.73
C GLU A 348 42.82 21.45 -1.43
N GLY A 349 43.60 21.11 -2.46
CA GLY A 349 44.71 20.16 -2.36
C GLY A 349 44.29 18.68 -2.27
N ARG A 350 43.00 18.37 -2.43
CA ARG A 350 42.46 17.00 -2.42
C ARG A 350 41.98 16.57 -3.81
N LYS A 351 42.04 15.26 -4.06
CA LYS A 351 41.41 14.66 -5.23
C LYS A 351 39.91 14.62 -4.99
N VAL A 352 39.15 15.21 -5.90
CA VAL A 352 37.69 15.26 -5.85
C VAL A 352 37.09 14.78 -7.16
N GLN A 353 35.83 14.37 -7.12
CA GLN A 353 35.08 14.05 -8.32
C GLN A 353 34.51 15.33 -8.91
N TRP A 354 34.82 15.58 -10.17
CA TRP A 354 34.24 16.65 -10.97
C TRP A 354 33.10 16.11 -11.82
N VAL A 355 32.06 16.90 -11.98
CA VAL A 355 30.85 16.54 -12.74
C VAL A 355 30.52 17.64 -13.73
N LEU A 356 30.34 17.30 -15.00
CA LEU A 356 29.91 18.23 -16.03
C LEU A 356 28.44 18.62 -15.79
N ALA A 357 28.20 19.90 -15.50
CA ALA A 357 26.86 20.45 -15.33
C ALA A 357 26.26 20.90 -16.66
N GLU A 358 27.08 21.51 -17.51
CA GLU A 358 26.68 22.03 -18.82
C GLU A 358 27.84 21.77 -19.82
N PRO A 359 27.61 21.01 -20.91
CA PRO A 359 28.61 20.78 -21.95
C PRO A 359 28.95 22.03 -22.77
#